data_AF-A0A955BXS5-F1
#
_entry.id   AF-A0A955BXS5-F1
#
_cell.length_a   1.000
_cell.length_b   1.000
_cell.length_c   1.000
_cell.angle_alpha   90.00
_cell.angle_beta   90.00
_cell.angle_gamma   90.00
#
_symmetry.space_group_name_H-M   'P 1'
#
loop_
_entity.id
_entity.type
_entity.pdbx_description
1 polymer ?
#
loop_
_entity_poly.entity_id
_entity_poly.type
_entity_poly.pdbx_seq_one_letter_code
_entity_poly.pdbx_strand_id
1 'polypeptide(L)'
;MGSAFGWGGNPQRGAMYFNVTPEENDGASAYTLTMPSKVPVEAFWSVTVYNQEGFFSPNDLDAYSFNSITAKHNDDGSVTIHFGGDPAADNYLPITPGWNYIVRCYLPGWQILEGAWSPPDPRLAE
;
A
#
# COMPACT_ATOMS: atom_id res chain seq x y z
N MET A 1 9.23 -23.95 15.17
CA MET A 1 8.54 -22.89 14.42
C MET A 1 9.52 -21.74 14.30
N GLY A 2 10.11 -21.52 13.12
CA GLY A 2 11.29 -20.69 12.99
C GLY A 2 11.40 -19.98 11.65
N SER A 3 11.96 -18.77 11.71
CA SER A 3 12.64 -18.05 10.62
C SER A 3 11.83 -17.42 9.48
N ALA A 4 10.49 -17.50 9.48
CA ALA A 4 9.67 -16.71 8.54
C ALA A 4 9.12 -15.39 9.13
N PHE A 5 9.17 -15.22 10.45
CA PHE A 5 8.70 -14.03 11.15
C PHE A 5 9.88 -13.10 11.50
N GLY A 6 10.26 -12.25 10.56
CA GLY A 6 10.89 -10.96 10.83
C GLY A 6 12.27 -11.00 11.50
N TRP A 7 13.31 -11.41 10.77
CA TRP A 7 14.67 -11.00 11.13
C TRP A 7 14.86 -9.54 10.68
N GLY A 8 14.94 -8.61 11.63
CA GLY A 8 15.19 -7.18 11.38
C GLY A 8 13.96 -6.26 11.41
N GLY A 9 12.76 -6.78 11.72
CA GLY A 9 11.59 -5.94 11.97
C GLY A 9 11.82 -5.11 13.24
N ASN A 10 11.71 -3.78 13.14
CA ASN A 10 11.55 -2.90 14.30
C ASN A 10 10.51 -3.53 15.27
N PRO A 11 10.56 -3.33 16.60
CA PRO A 11 9.51 -3.83 17.51
C PRO A 11 8.13 -3.50 16.92
N GLN A 12 7.07 -4.29 17.15
CA GLN A 12 5.73 -4.02 16.57
C GLN A 12 5.24 -2.57 16.77
N ARG A 13 5.75 -1.87 17.81
CA ARG A 13 5.55 -0.44 18.06
C ARG A 13 6.19 0.52 17.03
N GLY A 14 7.13 0.02 16.24
CA GLY A 14 7.87 0.77 15.23
C GLY A 14 7.18 0.73 13.86
N ALA A 15 6.72 -0.43 13.41
CA ALA A 15 5.96 -0.57 12.16
C ALA A 15 5.09 -1.84 12.12
N MET A 16 3.89 -1.74 11.53
CA MET A 16 3.03 -2.88 11.15
C MET A 16 2.86 -2.97 9.63
N TYR A 17 2.78 -4.19 9.11
CA TYR A 17 2.74 -4.49 7.68
C TYR A 17 1.48 -5.26 7.32
N PHE A 18 0.78 -4.82 6.28
CA PHE A 18 -0.37 -5.51 5.69
C PHE A 18 -0.04 -5.84 4.25
N ASN A 19 0.17 -7.13 3.95
CA ASN A 19 0.39 -7.61 2.58
C ASN A 19 -0.95 -7.95 1.96
N VAL A 20 -1.17 -7.49 0.72
CA VAL A 20 -2.40 -7.73 -0.02
C VAL A 20 -2.04 -8.18 -1.44
N THR A 21 -2.67 -9.27 -1.87
CA THR A 21 -2.66 -9.75 -3.24
C THR A 21 -4.07 -9.58 -3.80
N PRO A 22 -4.29 -8.70 -4.79
CA PRO A 22 -5.59 -8.53 -5.45
C PRO A 22 -6.08 -9.83 -6.11
N GLU A 23 -7.40 -10.01 -6.18
CA GLU A 23 -8.00 -11.21 -6.78
C GLU A 23 -7.71 -11.33 -8.28
N GLU A 24 -7.84 -10.23 -9.04
CA GLU A 24 -7.48 -10.16 -10.46
C GLU A 24 -6.11 -9.50 -10.64
N ASN A 25 -5.06 -10.25 -10.33
CA ASN A 25 -3.68 -9.78 -10.44
C ASN A 25 -3.06 -10.06 -11.82
N ASP A 26 -3.82 -9.93 -12.91
CA ASP A 26 -3.35 -10.21 -14.27
C ASP A 26 -2.40 -9.13 -14.83
N GLY A 27 -2.26 -8.01 -14.12
CA GLY A 27 -1.43 -6.86 -14.52
C GLY A 27 -2.13 -5.90 -15.50
N ALA A 28 -3.40 -6.13 -15.80
CA ALA A 28 -4.22 -5.31 -16.69
C ALA A 28 -5.48 -4.77 -15.98
N SER A 29 -6.10 -5.55 -15.09
CA SER A 29 -7.20 -5.11 -14.23
C SER A 29 -6.71 -4.00 -13.30
N ALA A 30 -7.27 -2.81 -13.49
CA ALA A 30 -6.93 -1.64 -12.70
C ALA A 30 -7.61 -1.70 -11.33
N TYR A 31 -6.90 -1.23 -10.30
CA TYR A 31 -7.42 -1.16 -8.93
C TYR A 31 -7.22 0.22 -8.33
N THR A 32 -8.06 0.57 -7.38
CA THR A 32 -7.89 1.75 -6.53
C THR A 32 -7.87 1.36 -5.06
N LEU A 33 -7.01 2.00 -4.28
CA LEU A 33 -6.99 1.92 -2.82
C LEU A 33 -7.16 3.32 -2.26
N THR A 34 -8.25 3.54 -1.52
CA THR A 34 -8.50 4.84 -0.86
C THR A 34 -8.19 4.74 0.62
N MET A 35 -7.06 5.30 1.03
CA MET A 35 -6.67 5.42 2.44
C MET A 35 -7.43 6.59 3.07
N PRO A 36 -8.09 6.39 4.23
CA PRO A 36 -8.87 7.45 4.88
C PRO A 36 -7.97 8.60 5.35
N SER A 37 -8.52 9.80 5.48
CA SER A 37 -7.79 10.97 5.98
C SER A 37 -7.24 10.80 7.41
N LYS A 38 -7.84 9.89 8.19
CA LYS A 38 -7.45 9.55 9.55
C LYS A 38 -7.03 8.09 9.65
N VAL A 39 -5.76 7.81 9.34
CA VAL A 39 -5.12 6.53 9.64
C VAL A 39 -4.51 6.62 11.05
N PRO A 40 -4.73 5.64 11.95
CA PRO A 40 -4.24 5.69 13.33
C PRO A 40 -2.74 5.36 13.43
N VAL A 41 -1.90 6.21 12.84
CA VAL A 41 -0.44 6.20 12.91
C VAL A 41 0.07 7.50 13.51
N GLU A 42 1.16 7.45 14.28
CA GLU A 42 1.79 8.65 14.86
C GLU A 42 2.83 9.29 13.93
N ALA A 43 3.36 8.53 12.95
CA ALA A 43 4.32 9.03 11.97
C ALA A 43 3.68 9.17 10.58
N PHE A 44 3.64 8.08 9.82
CA PHE A 44 3.10 8.04 8.47
C PHE A 44 2.72 6.62 8.07
N TRP A 45 2.02 6.48 6.96
CA TRP A 45 1.82 5.20 6.29
C TRP A 45 2.37 5.24 4.87
N SER A 46 2.73 4.08 4.33
CA SER A 46 3.15 3.94 2.92
C SER A 46 2.50 2.73 2.27
N VAL A 47 2.24 2.81 0.97
CA VAL A 47 1.79 1.72 0.13
C VAL A 47 2.86 1.49 -0.93
N THR A 48 3.29 0.25 -1.11
CA THR A 48 4.38 -0.10 -2.04
C THR A 48 4.00 -1.32 -2.86
N VAL A 49 4.19 -1.25 -4.18
CA VAL A 49 3.89 -2.33 -5.13
C VAL A 49 5.12 -3.19 -5.38
N TYR A 50 4.88 -4.49 -5.53
CA TYR A 50 5.87 -5.51 -5.86
C TYR A 50 5.36 -6.38 -6.99
N ASN A 51 6.28 -6.92 -7.79
CA ASN A 51 5.97 -7.96 -8.77
C ASN A 51 5.78 -9.33 -8.09
N GLN A 52 5.47 -10.34 -8.90
CA GLN A 52 5.28 -11.72 -8.46
C GLN A 52 6.49 -12.30 -7.71
N GLU A 53 7.70 -11.83 -8.01
CA GLU A 53 8.94 -12.25 -7.36
C GLU A 53 9.24 -11.48 -6.06
N GLY A 54 8.42 -10.49 -5.71
CA GLY A 54 8.60 -9.66 -4.51
C GLY A 54 9.60 -8.50 -4.70
N PHE A 55 9.91 -8.13 -5.94
CA PHE A 55 10.82 -7.04 -6.28
C PHE A 55 10.07 -5.84 -6.88
N PHE A 56 10.73 -4.69 -6.91
CA PHE A 56 10.27 -3.54 -7.68
C PHE A 56 10.42 -3.82 -9.17
N SER A 57 9.40 -3.47 -9.95
CA SER A 57 9.47 -3.53 -11.41
C SER A 57 9.86 -2.18 -11.97
N PRO A 58 11.03 -2.06 -12.62
CA PRO A 58 11.44 -0.82 -13.27
C PRO A 58 10.33 -0.28 -14.17
N ASN A 59 10.06 1.01 -14.06
CA ASN A 59 9.05 1.70 -14.85
C ASN A 59 9.51 3.12 -15.19
N ASP A 60 8.91 3.69 -16.24
CA ASP A 60 9.32 5.00 -16.77
C ASP A 60 9.08 6.17 -15.80
N LEU A 61 8.28 5.95 -14.75
CA LEU A 61 7.96 6.96 -13.74
C LEU A 61 8.88 6.90 -12.52
N ASP A 62 9.74 5.88 -12.42
CA ASP A 62 10.53 5.53 -11.22
C ASP A 62 9.68 5.53 -9.93
N ALA A 63 8.40 5.17 -10.07
CA ALA A 63 7.40 5.22 -9.00
C ALA A 63 7.04 3.80 -8.55
N TYR A 64 7.25 3.51 -7.27
CA TYR A 64 6.99 2.19 -6.67
C TYR A 64 6.14 2.26 -5.41
N SER A 65 6.00 3.47 -4.84
CA SER A 65 5.31 3.67 -3.58
C SER A 65 4.77 5.07 -3.43
N PHE A 66 3.66 5.19 -2.72
CA PHE A 66 3.16 6.46 -2.17
C PHE A 66 3.06 6.37 -0.65
N ASN A 67 3.16 7.51 0.01
CA ASN A 67 2.99 7.61 1.45
C ASN A 67 2.14 8.82 1.80
N SER A 68 1.71 8.90 3.06
CA SER A 68 0.81 9.95 3.55
C SER A 68 1.39 11.37 3.54
N ILE A 69 2.66 11.54 3.15
CA ILE A 69 3.36 12.83 3.10
C ILE A 69 3.55 13.28 1.65
N THR A 70 3.88 12.35 0.74
CA THR A 70 4.22 12.66 -0.65
C THR A 70 3.07 12.43 -1.62
N ALA A 71 2.03 11.69 -1.21
CA ALA A 71 0.85 11.47 -2.03
C ALA A 71 0.03 12.76 -2.16
N LYS A 72 -0.67 12.90 -3.28
CA LYS A 72 -1.68 13.93 -3.45
C LYS A 72 -2.95 13.54 -2.70
N HIS A 73 -3.45 14.46 -1.90
CA HIS A 73 -4.66 14.27 -1.11
C HIS A 73 -5.90 14.72 -1.89
N ASN A 74 -7.00 14.02 -1.65
CA ASN A 74 -8.34 14.41 -2.07
C ASN A 74 -8.85 15.57 -1.21
N ASP A 75 -9.95 16.21 -1.64
CA ASP A 75 -10.55 17.36 -0.93
C ASP A 75 -10.99 17.04 0.51
N ASP A 76 -11.35 15.78 0.79
CA ASP A 76 -11.71 15.29 2.13
C ASP A 76 -10.49 14.87 2.99
N GLY A 77 -9.28 15.04 2.44
CA GLY A 77 -8.00 14.68 3.03
C GLY A 77 -7.63 13.19 2.89
N SER A 78 -8.50 12.36 2.30
CA SER A 78 -8.15 10.97 1.97
C SER A 78 -7.12 10.92 0.85
N VAL A 79 -6.53 9.75 0.63
CA VAL A 79 -5.58 9.53 -0.47
C VAL A 79 -6.03 8.32 -1.27
N THR A 80 -6.31 8.52 -2.55
CA THR A 80 -6.58 7.43 -3.49
C THR A 80 -5.31 7.11 -4.28
N ILE A 81 -4.91 5.84 -4.25
CA ILE A 81 -3.79 5.29 -5.02
C ILE A 81 -4.37 4.49 -6.17
N HIS A 82 -3.85 4.74 -7.37
CA HIS A 82 -4.27 4.07 -8.59
C HIS A 82 -3.23 3.02 -8.97
N PHE A 83 -3.65 1.77 -9.10
CA PHE A 83 -2.82 0.65 -9.53
C PHE A 83 -3.21 0.27 -10.95
N GLY A 84 -2.34 0.57 -11.91
CA GLY A 84 -2.70 0.49 -13.33
C GLY A 84 -3.84 1.44 -13.71
N GLY A 85 -4.43 1.24 -14.89
CA GLY A 85 -5.43 2.15 -15.44
C GLY A 85 -4.78 3.37 -16.11
N ASP A 86 -5.33 4.57 -15.86
CA ASP A 86 -4.87 5.82 -16.47
C ASP A 86 -3.53 6.30 -15.85
N PRO A 87 -2.42 6.34 -16.60
CA PRO A 87 -1.14 6.85 -16.11
C PRO A 87 -1.13 8.35 -15.77
N ALA A 88 -2.13 9.11 -16.22
CA ALA A 88 -2.29 10.51 -15.87
C ALA A 88 -3.01 10.72 -14.52
N ALA A 89 -3.54 9.66 -13.90
CA ALA A 89 -4.19 9.74 -12.60
C ALA A 89 -3.19 10.13 -11.50
N ASP A 90 -3.70 10.81 -10.48
CA ASP A 90 -2.91 11.12 -9.29
C ASP A 90 -2.51 9.84 -8.57
N ASN A 91 -1.33 9.84 -7.93
CA ASN A 91 -0.82 8.70 -7.16
C ASN A 91 -0.83 7.37 -7.94
N TYR A 92 -0.53 7.42 -9.24
CA TYR A 92 -0.48 6.26 -10.12
C TYR A 92 0.76 5.40 -9.87
N LEU A 93 0.55 4.09 -9.68
CA LEU A 93 1.58 3.06 -9.62
C LEU A 93 1.35 2.05 -10.74
N PRO A 94 2.34 1.81 -11.61
CA PRO A 94 2.24 0.76 -12.61
C PRO A 94 2.23 -0.62 -11.93
N ILE A 95 1.46 -1.54 -12.51
CA ILE A 95 1.34 -2.92 -12.05
C ILE A 95 1.82 -3.89 -13.11
N THR A 96 2.15 -5.11 -12.67
CA THR A 96 2.60 -6.21 -13.52
C THR A 96 1.76 -7.46 -13.23
N PRO A 97 1.75 -8.47 -14.12
CA PRO A 97 1.14 -9.75 -13.79
C PRO A 97 1.69 -10.34 -12.48
N GLY A 98 0.81 -10.90 -11.66
CA GLY A 98 1.13 -11.47 -10.35
C GLY A 98 1.54 -10.45 -9.28
N TRP A 99 1.23 -9.17 -9.46
CA TRP A 99 1.60 -8.13 -8.49
C TRP A 99 0.94 -8.31 -7.12
N ASN A 100 1.57 -7.71 -6.12
CA ASN A 100 1.06 -7.56 -4.76
C ASN A 100 1.50 -6.20 -4.20
N TYR A 101 0.92 -5.78 -3.09
CA TYR A 101 1.36 -4.57 -2.41
C TYR A 101 1.40 -4.73 -0.90
N ILE A 102 2.16 -3.84 -0.26
CA ILE A 102 2.29 -3.79 1.19
C ILE A 102 1.90 -2.40 1.67
N VAL A 103 0.93 -2.34 2.59
CA VAL A 103 0.67 -1.16 3.42
C VAL A 103 1.54 -1.25 4.67
N ARG A 104 2.32 -0.20 4.92
CA ARG A 104 3.17 -0.06 6.12
C ARG A 104 2.64 1.07 6.96
N CYS A 105 2.39 0.80 8.23
CA CYS A 105 1.99 1.79 9.21
C CYS A 105 3.15 2.02 10.17
N TYR A 106 3.73 3.22 10.18
CA TYR A 106 4.88 3.58 11.02
C TYR A 106 4.42 4.26 12.30
N LEU A 107 4.94 3.81 13.45
CA LEU A 107 4.41 4.13 14.78
C LEU A 107 2.88 3.91 14.86
N PRO A 108 2.39 2.68 14.65
CA PRO A 108 0.96 2.39 14.66
C PRO A 108 0.36 2.59 16.06
N GLY A 109 -0.80 3.24 16.11
CA GLY A 109 -1.59 3.39 17.32
C GLY A 109 -2.21 2.08 17.79
N TRP A 110 -2.79 2.08 18.99
CA TRP A 110 -3.37 0.90 19.62
C TRP A 110 -4.45 0.23 18.76
N GLN A 111 -5.22 1.01 17.98
CA GLN A 111 -6.26 0.47 17.10
C GLN A 111 -5.68 -0.51 16.05
N ILE A 112 -4.51 -0.20 15.51
CA ILE A 112 -3.80 -1.09 14.57
C ILE A 112 -3.21 -2.29 15.32
N LEU A 113 -2.55 -2.02 16.45
CA LEU A 113 -1.85 -3.04 17.23
C LEU A 113 -2.79 -4.13 17.78
N GLU A 114 -4.01 -3.76 18.16
CA GLU A 114 -5.03 -4.69 18.66
C GLU A 114 -5.95 -5.24 17.56
N GLY A 115 -5.73 -4.85 16.29
CA GLY A 115 -6.52 -5.31 15.16
C GLY A 115 -7.93 -4.70 15.07
N ALA A 116 -8.21 -3.63 15.83
CA ALA A 116 -9.45 -2.87 15.73
C ALA A 116 -9.52 -1.99 14.45
N TRP A 117 -8.39 -1.81 13.77
CA TRP A 117 -8.28 -1.13 12.49
C TRP A 117 -7.32 -1.86 11.56
N SER A 118 -7.72 -2.01 10.31
CA SER A 118 -6.90 -2.45 9.18
C SER A 118 -7.08 -1.49 8.01
N PRO A 119 -6.11 -1.40 7.09
CA PRO A 119 -6.31 -0.64 5.86
C PRO A 119 -7.49 -1.23 5.06
N PRO A 120 -8.18 -0.41 4.27
CA PRO A 120 -9.26 -0.88 3.41
C PRO A 120 -8.71 -1.79 2.30
N ASP A 121 -9.60 -2.63 1.78
CA ASP A 121 -9.30 -3.48 0.63
C ASP A 121 -9.25 -2.67 -0.68
N PRO A 122 -8.43 -3.10 -1.66
CA PRO A 122 -8.40 -2.47 -2.97
C PRO A 122 -9.70 -2.80 -3.71
N ARG A 123 -10.16 -1.89 -4.55
CA ARG A 123 -11.36 -2.07 -5.37
C ARG A 123 -10.98 -2.06 -6.84
N LEU A 124 -11.61 -2.91 -7.64
CA LEU A 124 -11.51 -2.81 -9.09
C LEU A 124 -11.93 -1.40 -9.52
N ALA A 125 -11.11 -0.78 -10.36
CA ALA A 125 -11.47 0.47 -11.01
C ALA A 125 -12.39 0.16 -12.19
N GLU A 126 -13.50 0.88 -12.31
CA GLU A 126 -14.42 0.80 -13.46
C GLU A 126 -13.84 1.42 -14.73
#